data_AF-A0A9P9TEN1-F1
#
_entry.id   AF-A0A9P9TEN1-F1
#
_cell.length_a   1.000
_cell.length_b   1.000
_cell.length_c   1.000
_cell.angle_alpha   90.00
_cell.angle_beta   90.00
_cell.angle_gamma   90.00
#
_symmetry.space_group_name_H-M   'P 1'
#
loop_
_entity.id
_entity.type
_entity.pdbx_description
1 polymer ?
#
loop_
_entity_poly.entity_id
_entity_poly.type
_entity_poly.pdbx_seq_one_letter_code
_entity_poly.pdbx_strand_id
1 'polypeptide(L)'
;MASHTAMSDVQIVVMAPPEDQQQNRPQVTPREYVDVVSAHTKQATNASLYPGHNFENLASFLQRSFDPPYERTSSLPRLDSPGFLVTLHAIHASKPRSIHHFASEGDLIKSVEVGKDGPLSGSGILFLRGQPSLGWLAVIGAMLRIDPEYFQSHLDFRAAFGRLDYYPLPSLPSYSNHIIKLRYVTIGHRNLRRRDADQRDIDHLRSHGHSEMRRYLHALNQALESRIGPGDSIVREYLVHDLTHFTIEQDISLCVTRTEDGWVALVWLDTGRDLASGPEGPWLELEDRDTTWPSTSFYPTIQHQPRVGLKPHRTAIPQNERPSLRFVQSASLLPLDYGKFLDPVLMASDPFYAMNDLFQFVAYAEVQFLNMMEATVAEETGYLSLTKESQLTNLLHSHDVFEAHAKRLRQNVETIRFRGGPDWPRTTDAALYQKREAAAESLLRDYEHLLSRAEALSVRCQRGMDVMINKSILTESKKAIDQAQEVTKLTRLAFIYIPLSFTTSIFSMNLKPISDGPHNFWLWLVVSMPILLATLAPLILDISAIPRKAKVAWIKFLNLE
;
A
#
# COMPACT_ATOMS: atom_id res chain seq x y z
N MET A 1 -35.76 12.08 41.21
CA MET A 1 -36.56 11.36 40.19
C MET A 1 -35.58 10.59 39.32
N ALA A 2 -35.43 9.31 39.64
CA ALA A 2 -34.60 8.37 38.91
C ALA A 2 -35.41 7.81 37.74
N SER A 3 -34.80 7.68 36.58
CA SER A 3 -35.32 6.90 35.46
C SER A 3 -34.21 5.97 34.97
N HIS A 4 -34.15 4.81 35.61
CA HIS A 4 -33.45 3.63 35.12
C HIS A 4 -34.17 3.13 33.86
N THR A 5 -33.47 3.10 32.72
CA THR A 5 -33.91 2.34 31.56
C THR A 5 -33.17 1.02 31.59
N ALA A 6 -33.89 -0.04 31.96
CA ALA A 6 -33.42 -1.41 31.94
C ALA A 6 -33.19 -1.84 30.47
N MET A 7 -31.93 -2.12 30.12
CA MET A 7 -31.63 -2.97 28.97
C MET A 7 -31.84 -4.41 29.41
N SER A 8 -32.78 -5.08 28.76
CA SER A 8 -33.07 -6.50 28.94
C SER A 8 -31.88 -7.34 28.47
N ASP A 9 -31.32 -8.12 29.38
CA ASP A 9 -30.41 -9.23 29.11
C ASP A 9 -31.13 -10.25 28.22
N VAL A 10 -30.89 -10.19 26.91
CA VAL A 10 -31.13 -11.33 26.02
C VAL A 10 -29.91 -12.22 26.13
N GLN A 11 -29.98 -13.26 26.95
CA GLN A 11 -29.07 -14.39 26.89
C GLN A 11 -29.18 -15.02 25.49
N ILE A 12 -28.30 -14.62 24.59
CA ILE A 12 -28.01 -15.39 23.39
C ILE A 12 -27.30 -16.64 23.91
N VAL A 13 -28.06 -17.74 23.98
CA VAL A 13 -27.48 -19.08 24.08
C VAL A 13 -26.72 -19.29 22.78
N VAL A 14 -25.45 -18.90 22.77
CA VAL A 14 -24.49 -19.34 21.76
C VAL A 14 -24.35 -20.84 22.03
N MET A 15 -25.02 -21.65 21.20
CA MET A 15 -24.67 -23.06 21.08
C MET A 15 -23.16 -23.09 20.83
N ALA A 16 -22.42 -23.60 21.82
CA ALA A 16 -21.01 -23.87 21.66
C ALA A 16 -20.84 -24.68 20.36
N PRO A 17 -19.84 -24.36 19.52
CA PRO A 17 -19.48 -25.25 18.44
C PRO A 17 -19.20 -26.64 19.04
N PRO A 18 -19.53 -27.73 18.33
CA PRO A 18 -19.26 -29.07 18.84
C PRO A 18 -17.78 -29.14 19.24
N GLU A 19 -17.52 -29.58 20.47
CA GLU A 19 -16.18 -29.78 20.99
C GLU A 19 -15.33 -30.49 19.94
N ASP A 20 -14.37 -29.77 19.40
CA ASP A 20 -13.62 -30.22 18.25
C ASP A 20 -12.80 -31.45 18.66
N GLN A 21 -13.13 -32.58 18.05
CA GLN A 21 -12.40 -33.84 18.13
C GLN A 21 -11.02 -33.71 17.47
N GLN A 22 -10.15 -32.89 18.07
CA GLN A 22 -8.74 -32.74 17.72
C GLN A 22 -7.82 -33.64 18.55
N GLN A 23 -8.38 -34.42 19.49
CA GLN A 23 -7.59 -35.18 20.48
C GLN A 23 -6.97 -36.50 19.99
N ASN A 24 -7.17 -36.93 18.74
CA ASN A 24 -6.46 -38.10 18.20
C ASN A 24 -6.61 -38.26 16.67
N ARG A 25 -6.07 -37.33 15.86
CA ARG A 25 -6.11 -37.48 14.39
C ARG A 25 -4.73 -37.86 13.84
N PRO A 26 -4.64 -38.84 12.91
CA PRO A 26 -3.38 -39.33 12.37
C PRO A 26 -2.53 -38.21 11.74
N GLN A 27 -1.20 -38.39 11.75
CA GLN A 27 -0.29 -37.51 11.03
C GLN A 27 -0.67 -37.50 9.55
N VAL A 28 -0.96 -36.31 9.02
CA VAL A 28 -1.30 -36.11 7.61
C VAL A 28 0.01 -36.01 6.86
N THR A 29 0.17 -36.80 5.80
CA THR A 29 1.37 -36.69 4.95
C THR A 29 1.29 -35.42 4.07
N PRO A 30 2.44 -34.86 3.64
CA PRO A 30 2.44 -33.72 2.72
C PRO A 30 1.60 -33.95 1.46
N ARG A 31 1.60 -35.19 0.94
CA ARG A 31 0.81 -35.58 -0.23
C ARG A 31 -0.68 -35.59 0.04
N GLU A 32 -1.11 -36.17 1.16
CA GLU A 32 -2.52 -36.16 1.57
C GLU A 32 -3.05 -34.73 1.77
N TYR A 33 -2.25 -33.84 2.36
CA TYR A 33 -2.64 -32.43 2.49
C TYR A 33 -2.92 -31.79 1.12
N VAL A 34 -1.99 -31.95 0.17
CA VAL A 34 -2.15 -31.41 -1.19
C VAL A 34 -3.34 -32.05 -1.91
N ASP A 35 -3.57 -33.34 -1.74
CA ASP A 35 -4.70 -34.06 -2.32
C ASP A 35 -6.04 -33.55 -1.77
N VAL A 36 -6.14 -33.25 -0.47
CA VAL A 36 -7.34 -32.68 0.15
C VAL A 36 -7.63 -31.27 -0.39
N VAL A 37 -6.62 -30.40 -0.47
CA VAL A 37 -6.77 -29.05 -1.06
C VAL A 37 -7.24 -29.16 -2.51
N SER A 38 -6.64 -30.08 -3.27
CA SER A 38 -6.97 -30.35 -4.66
C SER A 38 -8.36 -30.97 -4.86
N ALA A 39 -8.83 -31.78 -3.90
CA ALA A 39 -10.16 -32.34 -3.94
C ALA A 39 -11.22 -31.25 -3.73
N HIS A 40 -10.95 -30.29 -2.82
CA HIS A 40 -11.86 -29.17 -2.58
C HIS A 40 -12.05 -28.29 -3.82
N THR A 41 -11.01 -28.10 -4.64
CA THR A 41 -11.15 -27.30 -5.89
C THR A 41 -12.12 -27.90 -6.91
N LYS A 42 -12.41 -29.21 -6.82
CA LYS A 42 -13.38 -29.89 -7.70
C LYS A 42 -14.83 -29.72 -7.23
N GLN A 43 -15.03 -29.12 -6.05
CA GLN A 43 -16.35 -28.92 -5.47
C GLN A 43 -17.07 -27.78 -6.19
N ALA A 44 -17.99 -28.16 -7.08
CA ALA A 44 -18.72 -27.24 -7.94
C ALA A 44 -19.78 -26.43 -7.17
N THR A 45 -20.14 -25.25 -7.69
CA THR A 45 -21.15 -24.36 -7.10
C THR A 45 -22.55 -25.00 -7.02
N ASN A 46 -22.84 -25.97 -7.88
CA ASN A 46 -24.09 -26.73 -7.84
C ASN A 46 -24.05 -27.93 -6.86
N ALA A 47 -22.88 -28.27 -6.32
CA ALA A 47 -22.67 -29.40 -5.42
C ALA A 47 -22.49 -28.96 -3.95
N SER A 48 -22.15 -27.69 -3.71
CA SER A 48 -21.90 -27.15 -2.37
C SER A 48 -22.09 -25.65 -2.29
N LEU A 49 -22.52 -25.17 -1.11
CA LEU A 49 -22.46 -23.75 -0.76
C LEU A 49 -21.04 -23.27 -0.47
N TYR A 50 -20.07 -24.18 -0.38
CA TYR A 50 -18.65 -23.93 -0.20
C TYR A 50 -17.90 -24.41 -1.46
N PRO A 51 -17.96 -23.66 -2.57
CA PRO A 51 -17.20 -24.00 -3.77
C PRO A 51 -15.71 -23.77 -3.55
N GLY A 52 -14.85 -24.66 -4.06
CA GLY A 52 -13.40 -24.55 -3.86
C GLY A 52 -12.63 -23.92 -5.03
N HIS A 53 -13.30 -23.34 -6.02
CA HIS A 53 -12.66 -22.79 -7.23
C HIS A 53 -11.64 -21.69 -6.92
N ASN A 54 -11.82 -20.95 -5.82
CA ASN A 54 -10.87 -19.94 -5.35
C ASN A 54 -9.48 -20.53 -5.04
N PHE A 55 -9.38 -21.81 -4.69
CA PHE A 55 -8.11 -22.48 -4.38
C PHE A 55 -7.42 -23.09 -5.61
N GLU A 56 -7.96 -22.97 -6.83
CA GLU A 56 -7.41 -23.64 -8.02
C GLU A 56 -5.95 -23.24 -8.30
N ASN A 57 -5.59 -21.97 -8.09
CA ASN A 57 -4.22 -21.49 -8.24
C ASN A 57 -3.29 -22.10 -7.19
N LEU A 58 -3.72 -22.15 -5.93
CA LEU A 58 -2.93 -22.74 -4.85
C LEU A 58 -2.78 -24.26 -5.04
N ALA A 59 -3.85 -24.97 -5.36
CA ALA A 59 -3.82 -26.41 -5.59
C ALA A 59 -2.92 -26.79 -6.77
N SER A 60 -3.07 -26.11 -7.92
CA SER A 60 -2.20 -26.35 -9.08
C SER A 60 -0.73 -26.03 -8.78
N PHE A 61 -0.46 -25.05 -7.93
CA PHE A 61 0.89 -24.74 -7.47
C PHE A 61 1.44 -25.85 -6.57
N LEU A 62 0.69 -26.29 -5.56
CA LEU A 62 1.11 -27.33 -4.63
C LEU A 62 1.31 -28.69 -5.33
N GLN A 63 0.46 -29.06 -6.29
CA GLN A 63 0.58 -30.33 -7.03
C GLN A 63 1.91 -30.49 -7.77
N ARG A 64 2.47 -29.39 -8.29
CA ARG A 64 3.77 -29.39 -8.99
C ARG A 64 4.95 -29.78 -8.08
N SER A 65 4.77 -29.80 -6.74
CA SER A 65 5.83 -30.25 -5.81
C SER A 65 6.23 -31.70 -6.01
N PHE A 66 5.34 -32.52 -6.58
CA PHE A 66 5.54 -33.96 -6.75
C PHE A 66 5.87 -34.38 -8.20
N ASP A 67 6.07 -33.41 -9.10
CA ASP A 67 6.45 -33.71 -10.49
C ASP A 67 7.93 -34.14 -10.59
N PRO A 68 8.27 -35.17 -11.38
CA PRO A 68 9.62 -35.75 -11.45
C PRO A 68 10.78 -34.82 -11.88
N PRO A 69 10.59 -33.66 -12.56
CA PRO A 69 11.67 -32.69 -12.76
C PRO A 69 12.08 -31.96 -11.47
N TYR A 70 11.20 -31.86 -10.47
CA TYR A 70 11.42 -31.09 -9.23
C TYR A 70 12.37 -31.80 -8.26
N GLU A 71 12.34 -33.15 -8.22
CA GLU A 71 13.27 -33.93 -7.39
C GLU A 71 14.75 -33.70 -7.78
N ARG A 72 15.04 -33.38 -9.06
CA ARG A 72 16.41 -33.13 -9.55
C ARG A 72 16.96 -31.74 -9.23
N THR A 73 16.10 -30.73 -9.10
CA THR A 73 16.48 -29.34 -8.75
C THR A 73 16.52 -29.08 -7.24
N SER A 74 16.16 -30.06 -6.40
CA SER A 74 16.32 -30.00 -4.94
C SER A 74 17.79 -29.93 -4.47
N SER A 75 18.75 -30.12 -5.38
CA SER A 75 20.15 -29.76 -5.16
C SER A 75 20.33 -28.23 -5.26
N LEU A 76 19.86 -27.54 -4.23
CA LEU A 76 20.02 -26.09 -4.07
C LEU A 76 21.51 -25.71 -4.17
N PRO A 77 21.86 -24.64 -4.90
CA PRO A 77 23.09 -23.91 -4.59
C PRO A 77 23.00 -23.52 -3.12
N ARG A 78 24.01 -23.91 -2.34
CA ARG A 78 24.15 -23.46 -0.94
C ARG A 78 23.97 -21.95 -0.94
N LEU A 79 23.12 -21.42 -0.06
CA LEU A 79 23.13 -19.99 0.18
C LEU A 79 24.57 -19.58 0.53
N ASP A 80 25.10 -18.56 -0.13
CA ASP A 80 26.45 -18.03 0.10
C ASP A 80 26.61 -17.29 1.46
N SER A 81 25.77 -17.61 2.44
CA SER A 81 25.79 -17.21 3.85
C SER A 81 24.77 -18.07 4.61
N PRO A 82 24.78 -18.16 5.95
CA PRO A 82 23.88 -19.04 6.70
C PRO A 82 22.43 -18.52 6.70
N GLY A 83 21.81 -18.34 5.54
CA GLY A 83 20.43 -17.90 5.39
C GLY A 83 19.51 -19.10 5.28
N PHE A 84 19.14 -19.63 6.43
CA PHE A 84 18.16 -20.71 6.50
C PHE A 84 16.79 -20.18 6.07
N LEU A 85 16.10 -20.92 5.20
CA LEU A 85 14.76 -20.55 4.74
C LEU A 85 13.75 -20.60 5.88
N VAL A 86 13.93 -21.60 6.76
CA VAL A 86 13.05 -21.86 7.90
C VAL A 86 13.87 -21.80 9.19
N THR A 87 13.37 -21.04 10.16
CA THR A 87 13.98 -20.91 11.50
C THR A 87 12.92 -21.08 12.57
N LEU A 88 13.14 -22.01 13.49
CA LEU A 88 12.27 -22.28 14.63
C LEU A 88 12.87 -21.72 15.91
N HIS A 89 12.10 -20.90 16.62
CA HIS A 89 12.36 -20.52 18.00
C HIS A 89 11.51 -21.42 18.90
N ALA A 90 12.15 -22.40 19.55
CA ALA A 90 11.48 -23.26 20.51
C ALA A 90 11.44 -22.57 21.88
N ILE A 91 10.23 -22.43 22.43
CA ILE A 91 9.92 -21.65 23.62
C ILE A 91 9.42 -22.62 24.70
N HIS A 92 10.16 -22.68 25.80
CA HIS A 92 9.79 -23.49 26.95
C HIS A 92 9.72 -22.62 28.21
N ALA A 93 8.78 -22.91 29.10
CA ALA A 93 8.67 -22.20 30.38
C ALA A 93 9.86 -22.47 31.33
N SER A 94 10.49 -23.64 31.22
CA SER A 94 11.52 -24.12 32.16
C SER A 94 12.93 -24.24 31.56
N LYS A 95 13.08 -24.23 30.23
CA LYS A 95 14.36 -24.36 29.53
C LYS A 95 14.72 -23.06 28.84
N PRO A 96 16.03 -22.76 28.66
CA PRO A 96 16.43 -21.63 27.82
C PRO A 96 15.93 -21.83 26.40
N ARG A 97 15.58 -20.72 25.74
CA ARG A 97 15.14 -20.71 24.34
C ARG A 97 16.22 -21.33 23.45
N SER A 98 15.81 -22.22 22.54
CA SER A 98 16.68 -22.77 21.50
C SER A 98 16.23 -22.30 20.12
N ILE A 99 17.21 -22.08 19.24
CA ILE A 99 16.99 -21.68 17.86
C ILE A 99 17.44 -22.84 16.97
N HIS A 100 16.55 -23.30 16.11
CA HIS A 100 16.80 -24.37 15.16
C HIS A 100 16.66 -23.85 13.75
N HIS A 101 17.61 -24.18 12.91
CA HIS A 101 17.68 -23.72 11.54
C HIS A 101 17.57 -24.91 10.59
N PHE A 102 16.68 -24.81 9.61
CA PHE A 102 16.44 -25.90 8.67
C PHE A 102 16.85 -25.50 7.26
N ALA A 103 17.74 -26.32 6.68
CA ALA A 103 18.24 -26.12 5.31
C ALA A 103 17.42 -26.91 4.28
N SER A 104 16.81 -28.03 4.68
CA SER A 104 16.00 -28.88 3.82
C SER A 104 14.66 -29.28 4.45
N GLU A 105 13.68 -29.57 3.61
CA GLU A 105 12.35 -30.05 3.99
C GLU A 105 12.45 -31.35 4.82
N GLY A 106 13.38 -32.24 4.45
CA GLY A 106 13.62 -33.50 5.16
C GLY A 106 14.18 -33.32 6.57
N ASP A 107 14.97 -32.27 6.83
CA ASP A 107 15.48 -31.99 8.17
C ASP A 107 14.34 -31.55 9.11
N LEU A 108 13.38 -30.78 8.59
CA LEU A 108 12.19 -30.41 9.34
C LEU A 108 11.33 -31.64 9.65
N ILE A 109 11.07 -32.50 8.66
CA ILE A 109 10.30 -33.74 8.85
C ILE A 109 10.93 -34.61 9.93
N LYS A 110 12.24 -34.86 9.86
CA LYS A 110 12.98 -35.64 10.88
C LYS A 110 12.84 -35.02 12.27
N SER A 111 12.83 -33.69 12.38
CA SER A 111 12.67 -33.04 13.68
C SER A 111 11.29 -33.26 14.32
N VAL A 112 10.26 -33.50 13.51
CA VAL A 112 8.90 -33.85 13.96
C VAL A 112 8.84 -35.32 14.36
N GLU A 113 9.52 -36.21 13.64
CA GLU A 113 9.57 -37.65 13.93
C GLU A 113 10.19 -37.97 15.29
N VAL A 114 11.04 -37.08 15.83
CA VAL A 114 11.62 -37.20 17.18
C VAL A 114 10.56 -37.15 18.29
N GLY A 115 9.31 -36.75 17.99
CA GLY A 115 8.18 -36.85 18.92
C GLY A 115 8.28 -35.84 20.06
N LYS A 116 7.95 -36.26 21.30
CA LYS A 116 7.84 -35.39 22.51
C LYS A 116 9.15 -34.76 23.00
N ASP A 117 10.29 -35.23 22.50
CA ASP A 117 11.61 -34.68 22.79
C ASP A 117 12.15 -33.82 21.61
N GLY A 118 11.33 -33.62 20.58
CA GLY A 118 11.68 -32.83 19.40
C GLY A 118 11.68 -31.33 19.67
N PRO A 119 12.33 -30.53 18.81
CA PRO A 119 12.36 -29.07 18.96
C PRO A 119 10.99 -28.41 18.76
N LEU A 120 10.01 -29.13 18.19
CA LEU A 120 8.62 -28.69 18.02
C LEU A 120 7.70 -29.11 19.18
N SER A 121 8.22 -29.82 20.19
CA SER A 121 7.46 -30.20 21.38
C SER A 121 7.28 -29.00 22.30
N GLY A 122 6.04 -28.55 22.50
CA GLY A 122 5.73 -27.38 23.32
C GLY A 122 5.31 -26.16 22.51
N SER A 123 5.75 -24.98 22.96
CA SER A 123 5.40 -23.71 22.33
C SER A 123 6.54 -23.19 21.43
N GLY A 124 6.24 -22.56 20.30
CA GLY A 124 7.30 -22.09 19.42
C GLY A 124 6.84 -21.23 18.24
N ILE A 125 7.81 -20.60 17.58
CA ILE A 125 7.58 -19.74 16.43
C ILE A 125 8.44 -20.20 15.27
N LEU A 126 7.78 -20.58 14.18
CA LEU A 126 8.38 -21.03 12.94
C LEU A 126 8.37 -19.88 11.93
N PHE A 127 9.53 -19.30 11.67
CA PHE A 127 9.72 -18.31 10.62
C PHE A 127 9.95 -19.00 9.28
N LEU A 128 9.17 -18.63 8.28
CA LEU A 128 9.34 -18.94 6.87
C LEU A 128 9.70 -17.65 6.12
N ARG A 129 10.76 -17.65 5.33
CA ARG A 129 11.31 -16.44 4.70
C ARG A 129 11.18 -16.43 3.19
N GLY A 130 10.80 -15.29 2.62
CA GLY A 130 10.69 -15.07 1.19
C GLY A 130 9.69 -16.00 0.51
N GLN A 131 9.89 -16.22 -0.79
CA GLN A 131 9.10 -17.12 -1.61
C GLN A 131 9.46 -18.59 -1.30
N PRO A 132 8.57 -19.38 -0.66
CA PRO A 132 8.86 -20.74 -0.31
C PRO A 132 8.86 -21.64 -1.54
N SER A 133 9.59 -22.76 -1.43
CA SER A 133 9.46 -23.85 -2.38
C SER A 133 8.07 -24.51 -2.24
N LEU A 134 7.66 -25.27 -3.26
CA LEU A 134 6.38 -26.00 -3.24
C LEU A 134 6.35 -27.05 -2.14
N GLY A 135 7.47 -27.75 -1.94
CA GLY A 135 7.61 -28.78 -0.92
C GLY A 135 7.55 -28.21 0.50
N TRP A 136 8.13 -27.03 0.74
CA TRP A 136 8.04 -26.36 2.04
C TRP A 136 6.59 -26.04 2.44
N LEU A 137 5.76 -25.55 1.52
CA LEU A 137 4.34 -25.29 1.81
C LEU A 137 3.57 -26.57 2.09
N ALA A 138 3.82 -27.64 1.33
CA ALA A 138 3.17 -28.94 1.57
C ALA A 138 3.57 -29.56 2.92
N VAL A 139 4.86 -29.51 3.25
CA VAL A 139 5.40 -30.04 4.52
C VAL A 139 4.88 -29.25 5.71
N ILE A 140 4.99 -27.91 5.69
CA ILE A 140 4.50 -27.06 6.78
C ILE A 140 2.98 -27.15 6.90
N GLY A 141 2.27 -27.14 5.77
CA GLY A 141 0.82 -27.27 5.71
C GLY A 141 0.33 -28.57 6.35
N ALA A 142 0.96 -29.69 6.04
CA ALA A 142 0.62 -30.98 6.64
C ALA A 142 1.03 -31.09 8.12
N MET A 143 2.25 -30.63 8.46
CA MET A 143 2.81 -30.68 9.81
C MET A 143 1.98 -29.87 10.81
N LEU A 144 1.60 -28.64 10.46
CA LEU A 144 0.86 -27.73 11.33
C LEU A 144 -0.63 -27.66 10.99
N ARG A 145 -1.11 -28.48 10.04
CA ARG A 145 -2.50 -28.47 9.54
C ARG A 145 -3.01 -27.06 9.24
N ILE A 146 -2.19 -26.29 8.52
CA ILE A 146 -2.49 -24.90 8.19
C ILE A 146 -3.70 -24.84 7.26
N ASP A 147 -4.61 -23.92 7.54
CA ASP A 147 -5.71 -23.60 6.63
C ASP A 147 -5.15 -23.13 5.28
N PRO A 148 -5.53 -23.73 4.14
CA PRO A 148 -5.14 -23.27 2.82
C PRO A 148 -5.42 -21.77 2.57
N GLU A 149 -6.43 -21.20 3.23
CA GLU A 149 -6.74 -19.77 3.19
C GLU A 149 -5.56 -18.91 3.66
N TYR A 150 -4.76 -19.37 4.63
CA TYR A 150 -3.54 -18.68 5.06
C TYR A 150 -2.53 -18.55 3.91
N PHE A 151 -2.28 -19.64 3.18
CA PHE A 151 -1.35 -19.63 2.05
C PHE A 151 -1.91 -18.83 0.87
N GLN A 152 -3.19 -18.99 0.55
CA GLN A 152 -3.85 -18.20 -0.50
C GLN A 152 -3.81 -16.72 -0.18
N SER A 153 -4.10 -16.35 1.08
CA SER A 153 -4.07 -14.97 1.53
C SER A 153 -2.67 -14.41 1.39
N HIS A 154 -1.62 -15.07 1.87
CA HIS A 154 -0.25 -14.57 1.69
C HIS A 154 0.20 -14.53 0.22
N LEU A 155 -0.37 -15.35 -0.66
CA LEU A 155 -0.08 -15.37 -2.10
C LEU A 155 -1.11 -14.60 -2.95
N ASP A 156 -1.77 -13.60 -2.38
CA ASP A 156 -2.83 -12.79 -3.02
C ASP A 156 -2.40 -12.13 -4.34
N PHE A 157 -1.12 -11.76 -4.50
CA PHE A 157 -0.57 -11.24 -5.77
C PHE A 157 -0.75 -12.17 -6.98
N ARG A 158 -1.02 -13.45 -6.75
CA ARG A 158 -1.19 -14.46 -7.80
C ARG A 158 -2.59 -14.45 -8.42
N ALA A 159 -3.58 -13.88 -7.73
CA ALA A 159 -4.93 -13.76 -8.25
C ALA A 159 -5.02 -12.78 -9.44
N ALA A 160 -4.11 -11.82 -9.53
CA ALA A 160 -4.14 -10.74 -10.52
C ALA A 160 -3.80 -11.17 -11.97
N PHE A 161 -3.24 -12.37 -12.19
CA PHE A 161 -2.75 -12.76 -13.52
C PHE A 161 -3.19 -14.17 -13.93
N GLY A 162 -4.23 -14.26 -14.75
CA GLY A 162 -4.45 -15.40 -15.67
C GLY A 162 -5.57 -16.38 -15.35
N ARG A 163 -6.21 -16.32 -14.17
CA ARG A 163 -7.47 -17.04 -13.88
C ARG A 163 -8.54 -16.07 -13.39
N LEU A 164 -9.80 -16.52 -13.39
CA LEU A 164 -10.93 -15.77 -12.82
C LEU A 164 -10.61 -15.41 -11.37
N ASP A 165 -10.55 -14.12 -11.07
CA ASP A 165 -10.51 -13.63 -9.69
C ASP A 165 -11.93 -13.70 -9.12
N TYR A 166 -12.12 -14.52 -8.10
CA TYR A 166 -13.39 -14.67 -7.39
C TYR A 166 -13.55 -13.65 -6.26
N TYR A 167 -12.57 -12.74 -6.09
CA TYR A 167 -12.53 -11.71 -5.05
C TYR A 167 -12.79 -12.23 -3.62
N PRO A 168 -12.18 -13.36 -3.19
CA PRO A 168 -12.43 -13.92 -1.86
C PRO A 168 -11.80 -13.11 -0.71
N LEU A 169 -10.89 -12.19 -1.03
CA LEU A 169 -10.11 -11.43 -0.07
C LEU A 169 -10.46 -9.93 -0.11
N PRO A 170 -10.55 -9.25 1.05
CA PRO A 170 -10.42 -9.79 2.40
C PRO A 170 -11.67 -10.60 2.82
N SER A 171 -11.46 -11.68 3.57
CA SER A 171 -12.53 -12.49 4.15
C SER A 171 -13.17 -11.80 5.37
N LEU A 172 -14.31 -12.32 5.83
CA LEU A 172 -15.05 -11.79 6.98
C LEU A 172 -14.22 -11.89 8.27
N PRO A 173 -14.19 -10.85 9.12
CA PRO A 173 -13.37 -10.83 10.34
C PRO A 173 -13.65 -11.98 11.31
N SER A 174 -14.88 -12.49 11.35
CA SER A 174 -15.27 -13.61 12.22
C SER A 174 -14.60 -14.94 11.82
N TYR A 175 -14.22 -15.09 10.55
CA TYR A 175 -13.59 -16.30 10.02
C TYR A 175 -12.08 -16.14 9.85
N SER A 176 -11.61 -14.94 9.52
CA SER A 176 -10.18 -14.65 9.31
C SER A 176 -9.43 -14.25 10.60
N ASN A 177 -10.06 -14.28 11.77
CA ASN A 177 -9.45 -13.92 13.06
C ASN A 177 -8.19 -14.75 13.44
N HIS A 178 -7.99 -15.91 12.82
CA HIS A 178 -6.85 -16.78 13.02
C HIS A 178 -5.65 -16.48 12.10
N ILE A 179 -5.84 -15.61 11.09
CA ILE A 179 -4.83 -15.15 10.14
C ILE A 179 -4.60 -13.66 10.36
N ILE A 180 -3.41 -13.30 10.83
CA ILE A 180 -3.03 -11.89 11.00
C ILE A 180 -2.06 -11.52 9.89
N LYS A 181 -2.32 -10.40 9.21
CA LYS A 181 -1.41 -9.82 8.23
C LYS A 181 -0.89 -8.47 8.71
N LEU A 182 0.42 -8.33 8.78
CA LEU A 182 1.09 -7.07 9.09
C LEU A 182 1.92 -6.63 7.89
N ARG A 183 1.57 -5.47 7.32
CA ARG A 183 2.36 -4.80 6.27
C ARG A 183 3.39 -3.91 6.95
N TYR A 184 4.66 -4.00 6.56
CA TYR A 184 5.67 -3.03 6.96
C TYR A 184 6.28 -2.34 5.74
N VAL A 185 6.89 -1.19 5.98
CA VAL A 185 7.54 -0.36 4.97
C VAL A 185 9.05 -0.38 5.16
N THR A 186 9.78 -0.49 4.06
CA THR A 186 11.21 -0.13 4.02
C THR A 186 11.38 1.12 3.18
N ILE A 187 12.00 2.16 3.75
CA ILE A 187 12.32 3.40 3.05
C ILE A 187 13.60 3.18 2.24
N GLY A 188 13.52 3.43 0.94
CA GLY A 188 14.65 3.46 0.03
C GLY A 188 15.07 4.89 -0.28
N HIS A 189 16.38 5.08 -0.44
CA HIS A 189 16.98 6.34 -0.84
C HIS A 189 17.80 6.14 -2.12
N ARG A 190 17.61 7.04 -3.08
CA ARG A 190 18.37 7.14 -4.34
C ARG A 190 19.24 8.38 -4.33
N ASN A 191 20.53 8.16 -4.54
CA ASN A 191 21.49 9.23 -4.72
C ASN A 191 21.49 9.68 -6.18
N LEU A 192 20.52 10.54 -6.53
CA LEU A 192 20.49 11.17 -7.85
C LEU A 192 21.57 12.25 -7.93
N ARG A 193 22.47 12.11 -8.90
CA ARG A 193 23.54 13.11 -9.16
C ARG A 193 23.02 14.44 -9.71
N ARG A 194 21.74 14.53 -10.08
CA ARG A 194 21.11 15.69 -10.72
C ARG A 194 20.24 16.45 -9.71
N ARG A 195 20.56 17.72 -9.45
CA ARG A 195 19.82 18.59 -8.51
C ARG A 195 18.62 19.31 -9.14
N ASP A 196 18.58 19.39 -10.46
CA ASP A 196 17.50 20.03 -11.22
C ASP A 196 16.65 18.94 -11.86
N ALA A 197 15.61 18.51 -11.16
CA ALA A 197 14.63 17.58 -11.71
C ALA A 197 13.22 18.16 -11.52
N ASP A 198 12.44 18.07 -12.59
CA ASP A 198 11.10 18.64 -12.68
C ASP A 198 10.07 17.63 -12.15
N GLN A 199 8.83 18.10 -11.90
CA GLN A 199 7.72 17.18 -11.58
C GLN A 199 7.56 16.06 -12.61
N ARG A 200 7.83 16.35 -13.90
CA ARG A 200 7.74 15.36 -14.98
C ARG A 200 8.64 14.15 -14.74
N ASP A 201 9.78 14.35 -14.10
CA ASP A 201 10.69 13.26 -13.75
C ASP A 201 10.09 12.38 -12.64
N ILE A 202 9.45 12.99 -11.64
CA ILE A 202 8.74 12.26 -10.57
C ILE A 202 7.57 11.45 -11.16
N ASP A 203 6.77 12.07 -12.02
CA ASP A 203 5.61 11.41 -12.65
C ASP A 203 6.06 10.26 -13.57
N HIS A 204 7.18 10.44 -14.27
CA HIS A 204 7.82 9.37 -15.04
C HIS A 204 8.30 8.24 -14.13
N LEU A 205 8.97 8.54 -13.01
CA LEU A 205 9.42 7.54 -12.03
C LEU A 205 8.25 6.77 -11.43
N ARG A 206 7.14 7.44 -11.10
CA ARG A 206 5.90 6.80 -10.61
C ARG A 206 5.28 5.88 -11.65
N SER A 207 5.13 6.37 -12.89
CA SER A 207 4.53 5.60 -13.99
C SER A 207 5.39 4.41 -14.39
N HIS A 208 6.71 4.61 -14.48
CA HIS A 208 7.68 3.56 -14.75
C HIS A 208 7.67 2.53 -13.62
N GLY A 209 7.82 2.97 -12.36
CA GLY A 209 7.78 2.09 -11.19
C GLY A 209 6.54 1.21 -11.15
N HIS A 210 5.36 1.77 -11.42
CA HIS A 210 4.11 1.02 -11.52
C HIS A 210 4.11 -0.05 -12.61
N SER A 211 4.62 0.28 -13.80
CA SER A 211 4.75 -0.65 -14.92
C SER A 211 5.73 -1.79 -14.61
N GLU A 212 6.89 -1.45 -14.05
CA GLU A 212 7.90 -2.43 -13.65
C GLU A 212 7.38 -3.35 -12.54
N MET A 213 6.65 -2.81 -11.56
CA MET A 213 6.04 -3.58 -10.47
C MET A 213 5.03 -4.59 -11.01
N ARG A 214 4.19 -4.20 -11.98
CA ARG A 214 3.29 -5.15 -12.67
C ARG A 214 4.03 -6.25 -13.39
N ARG A 215 5.13 -5.93 -14.08
CA ARG A 215 5.95 -6.94 -14.78
C ARG A 215 6.60 -7.90 -13.78
N TYR A 216 7.14 -7.37 -12.68
CA TYR A 216 7.70 -8.18 -11.59
C TYR A 216 6.66 -9.14 -11.01
N LEU A 217 5.47 -8.66 -10.62
CA LEU A 217 4.44 -9.52 -10.01
C LEU A 217 3.94 -10.56 -11.00
N HIS A 218 3.86 -10.20 -12.29
CA HIS A 218 3.54 -11.14 -13.36
C HIS A 218 4.58 -12.26 -13.49
N ALA A 219 5.87 -11.90 -13.52
CA ALA A 219 6.97 -12.86 -13.56
C ALA A 219 6.98 -13.77 -12.31
N LEU A 220 6.74 -13.17 -11.14
CA LEU A 220 6.64 -13.88 -9.87
C LEU A 220 5.49 -14.90 -9.87
N ASN A 221 4.33 -14.54 -10.43
CA ASN A 221 3.18 -15.43 -10.48
C ASN A 221 3.39 -16.62 -11.43
N GLN A 222 3.89 -16.33 -12.63
CA GLN A 222 4.03 -17.33 -13.68
C GLN A 222 5.12 -18.37 -13.39
N ALA A 223 6.02 -18.11 -12.42
CA ALA A 223 7.21 -18.91 -12.16
C ALA A 223 8.01 -19.21 -13.45
N LEU A 224 7.85 -18.36 -14.48
CA LEU A 224 8.27 -18.61 -15.85
C LEU A 224 9.73 -18.23 -16.10
N GLU A 225 10.39 -17.66 -15.09
CA GLU A 225 11.80 -17.35 -15.17
C GLU A 225 12.58 -18.33 -14.30
N SER A 226 13.52 -19.00 -14.94
CA SER A 226 14.63 -19.77 -14.36
C SER A 226 15.51 -18.99 -13.36
N ARG A 227 15.07 -17.81 -12.89
CA ARG A 227 15.75 -16.89 -11.98
C ARG A 227 15.12 -16.78 -10.59
N ILE A 228 13.87 -17.24 -10.37
CA ILE A 228 13.22 -17.15 -9.06
C ILE A 228 13.56 -18.40 -8.23
N GLY A 229 14.37 -18.22 -7.20
CA GLY A 229 14.79 -19.26 -6.27
C GLY A 229 13.96 -19.29 -4.98
N PRO A 230 13.96 -20.43 -4.26
CA PRO A 230 13.32 -20.49 -2.95
C PRO A 230 14.05 -19.59 -1.96
N GLY A 231 13.28 -18.80 -1.24
CA GLY A 231 13.72 -17.79 -0.31
C GLY A 231 13.97 -16.43 -0.94
N ASP A 232 13.72 -16.21 -2.24
CA ASP A 232 13.77 -14.87 -2.82
C ASP A 232 12.77 -13.94 -2.12
N SER A 233 13.16 -12.68 -1.90
CA SER A 233 12.26 -11.72 -1.26
C SER A 233 11.09 -11.35 -2.18
N ILE A 234 9.90 -11.21 -1.59
CA ILE A 234 8.69 -10.75 -2.26
C ILE A 234 8.51 -9.26 -1.96
N VAL A 235 8.28 -8.43 -2.98
CA VAL A 235 7.91 -7.02 -2.81
C VAL A 235 6.48 -6.83 -3.29
N ARG A 236 5.63 -6.27 -2.42
CA ARG A 236 4.19 -6.13 -2.69
C ARG A 236 3.86 -4.87 -3.46
N GLU A 237 4.51 -3.78 -3.09
CA GLU A 237 4.23 -2.46 -3.63
C GLU A 237 5.52 -1.63 -3.68
N TYR A 238 5.59 -0.74 -4.66
CA TYR A 238 6.72 0.17 -4.87
C TYR A 238 6.19 1.58 -5.13
N LEU A 239 6.46 2.52 -4.21
CA LEU A 239 5.90 3.88 -4.25
C LEU A 239 7.00 4.93 -4.30
N VAL A 240 6.90 5.88 -5.22
CA VAL A 240 7.84 7.00 -5.37
C VAL A 240 7.23 8.26 -4.77
N HIS A 241 7.85 8.75 -3.69
CA HIS A 241 7.36 9.92 -2.96
C HIS A 241 7.98 11.20 -3.51
N ASP A 242 9.29 11.18 -3.69
CA ASP A 242 10.07 12.25 -4.32
C ASP A 242 11.19 11.66 -5.19
N LEU A 243 12.06 12.52 -5.71
CA LEU A 243 13.17 12.12 -6.58
C LEU A 243 14.18 11.20 -5.89
N THR A 244 14.36 11.38 -4.59
CA THR A 244 15.36 10.70 -3.76
C THR A 244 14.78 9.63 -2.86
N HIS A 245 13.49 9.66 -2.54
CA HIS A 245 12.85 8.71 -1.62
C HIS A 245 11.76 7.91 -2.31
N PHE A 246 11.81 6.61 -2.07
CA PHE A 246 10.77 5.67 -2.41
C PHE A 246 10.52 4.74 -1.23
N THR A 247 9.45 3.98 -1.28
CA THR A 247 9.18 2.93 -0.30
C THR A 247 8.85 1.63 -1.00
N ILE A 248 9.30 0.53 -0.40
CA ILE A 248 8.78 -0.79 -0.70
C ILE A 248 7.92 -1.26 0.46
N GLU A 249 6.81 -1.92 0.14
CA GLU A 249 5.98 -2.57 1.13
C GLU A 249 6.06 -4.10 1.02
N GLN A 250 6.01 -4.74 2.18
CA GLN A 250 6.14 -6.20 2.33
C GLN A 250 5.27 -6.68 3.48
N ASP A 251 4.83 -7.93 3.41
CA ASP A 251 3.91 -8.55 4.36
C ASP A 251 4.60 -9.54 5.32
N ILE A 252 4.04 -9.60 6.52
CA ILE A 252 4.24 -10.63 7.53
C ILE A 252 2.87 -11.29 7.75
N SER A 253 2.75 -12.59 7.52
CA SER A 253 1.54 -13.34 7.84
C SER A 253 1.76 -14.25 9.04
N LEU A 254 0.83 -14.21 10.00
CA LEU A 254 0.87 -14.96 11.24
C LEU A 254 -0.35 -15.87 11.31
N CYS A 255 -0.15 -17.12 11.68
CA CYS A 255 -1.22 -17.99 12.13
C CYS A 255 -0.73 -18.84 13.30
N VAL A 256 -1.63 -19.24 14.19
CA VAL A 256 -1.31 -20.04 15.37
C VAL A 256 -2.09 -21.34 15.32
N THR A 257 -1.37 -22.45 15.44
CA THR A 257 -1.94 -23.79 15.59
C THR A 257 -1.68 -24.29 17.00
N ARG A 258 -2.69 -24.89 17.64
CA ARG A 258 -2.50 -25.61 18.91
C ARG A 258 -1.82 -26.96 18.65
N THR A 259 -0.86 -27.31 19.49
CA THR A 259 -0.24 -28.64 19.50
C THR A 259 -0.64 -29.38 20.78
N GLU A 260 -0.30 -30.66 20.91
CA GLU A 260 -0.62 -31.45 22.12
C GLU A 260 0.01 -30.85 23.38
N ASP A 261 1.25 -30.36 23.26
CA ASP A 261 2.06 -29.88 24.38
C ASP A 261 2.15 -28.34 24.44
N GLY A 262 1.46 -27.60 23.57
CA GLY A 262 1.55 -26.13 23.50
C GLY A 262 0.92 -25.53 22.24
N TRP A 263 1.68 -24.67 21.57
CA TRP A 263 1.23 -24.00 20.33
C TRP A 263 2.40 -23.68 19.42
N VAL A 264 2.17 -23.67 18.10
CA VAL A 264 3.17 -23.22 17.14
C VAL A 264 2.58 -22.10 16.31
N ALA A 265 3.26 -20.95 16.27
CA ALA A 265 2.95 -19.88 15.34
C ALA A 265 3.78 -20.02 14.07
N LEU A 266 3.13 -20.02 12.92
CA LEU A 266 3.79 -19.86 11.63
C LEU A 266 3.84 -18.38 11.28
N VAL A 267 5.06 -17.89 11.06
CA VAL A 267 5.35 -16.50 10.67
C VAL A 267 5.97 -16.52 9.28
N TRP A 268 5.22 -16.12 8.28
CA TRP A 268 5.71 -16.02 6.91
C TRP A 268 6.07 -14.57 6.60
N LEU A 269 7.36 -14.33 6.39
CA LEU A 269 7.95 -13.06 6.01
C LEU A 269 8.18 -13.00 4.50
N ASP A 270 7.78 -11.90 3.87
CA ASP A 270 8.19 -11.58 2.51
C ASP A 270 9.70 -11.35 2.36
N THR A 271 10.39 -10.95 3.45
CA THR A 271 11.86 -10.80 3.43
C THR A 271 12.55 -12.15 3.49
N GLY A 272 13.29 -12.45 2.42
CA GLY A 272 14.15 -13.62 2.32
C GLY A 272 15.58 -13.21 1.97
N ARG A 273 16.01 -13.58 0.77
CA ARG A 273 17.33 -13.27 0.18
C ARG A 273 17.43 -11.80 -0.20
N ASP A 274 18.67 -11.37 -0.42
CA ASP A 274 18.97 -10.01 -0.86
C ASP A 274 18.19 -9.65 -2.13
N LEU A 275 17.61 -8.45 -2.16
CA LEU A 275 16.89 -7.93 -3.32
C LEU A 275 17.75 -7.81 -4.59
N ALA A 276 19.09 -7.77 -4.47
CA ALA A 276 19.99 -7.85 -5.62
C ALA A 276 20.16 -9.26 -6.19
N SER A 277 19.93 -10.30 -5.38
CA SER A 277 20.08 -11.70 -5.80
C SER A 277 18.80 -12.28 -6.43
N GLY A 278 17.67 -11.63 -6.23
CA GLY A 278 16.36 -12.06 -6.71
C GLY A 278 15.95 -11.49 -8.07
N PRO A 279 14.68 -11.73 -8.46
CA PRO A 279 14.06 -11.15 -9.66
C PRO A 279 14.25 -9.63 -9.78
N GLU A 280 14.29 -9.15 -11.01
CA GLU A 280 14.43 -7.72 -11.33
C GLU A 280 13.16 -6.94 -10.95
N GLY A 281 13.35 -5.80 -10.29
CA GLY A 281 12.26 -4.94 -9.84
C GLY A 281 12.70 -3.47 -9.73
N PRO A 282 11.75 -2.53 -9.61
CA PRO A 282 12.01 -1.08 -9.74
C PRO A 282 12.83 -0.46 -8.61
N TRP A 283 13.11 -1.20 -7.54
CA TRP A 283 13.82 -0.71 -6.35
C TRP A 283 15.34 -0.73 -6.48
N LEU A 284 15.92 -1.30 -7.55
CA LEU A 284 17.35 -1.22 -7.86
C LEU A 284 17.55 -0.71 -9.28
N GLU A 285 18.55 0.14 -9.49
CA GLU A 285 19.01 0.45 -10.83
C GLU A 285 19.82 -0.73 -11.39
N LEU A 286 19.88 -0.89 -12.72
CA LEU A 286 20.67 -1.96 -13.35
C LEU A 286 22.14 -1.90 -12.91
N GLU A 287 22.68 -0.69 -12.77
CA GLU A 287 24.04 -0.46 -12.32
C GLU A 287 24.23 -0.95 -10.87
N ASP A 288 23.24 -0.76 -9.98
CA ASP A 288 23.30 -1.13 -8.56
C ASP A 288 23.63 -2.61 -8.30
N ARG A 289 23.36 -3.49 -9.27
CA ARG A 289 23.63 -4.93 -9.16
C ARG A 289 25.11 -5.28 -9.36
N ASP A 290 25.90 -4.42 -10.00
CA ASP A 290 27.30 -4.72 -10.35
C ASP A 290 28.33 -3.76 -9.72
N THR A 291 27.91 -2.60 -9.19
CA THR A 291 28.82 -1.62 -8.53
C THR A 291 29.00 -1.79 -7.01
N THR A 292 30.23 -1.65 -6.53
CA THR A 292 30.55 -1.62 -5.08
C THR A 292 29.97 -0.42 -4.32
N TRP A 293 29.51 0.62 -5.02
CA TRP A 293 28.90 1.83 -4.48
C TRP A 293 27.54 2.04 -5.15
N PRO A 294 26.48 1.35 -4.70
CA PRO A 294 25.16 1.49 -5.31
C PRO A 294 24.62 2.92 -5.11
N SER A 295 23.92 3.44 -6.12
CA SER A 295 23.16 4.69 -6.05
C SER A 295 21.95 4.54 -5.12
N THR A 296 21.45 3.32 -4.97
CA THR A 296 20.33 2.99 -4.08
C THR A 296 20.80 2.47 -2.72
N SER A 297 20.11 2.87 -1.65
CA SER A 297 20.29 2.33 -0.30
C SER A 297 18.96 2.18 0.41
N PHE A 298 18.87 1.26 1.38
CA PHE A 298 17.69 1.10 2.23
C PHE A 298 17.99 1.62 3.63
N TYR A 299 17.09 2.43 4.17
CA TYR A 299 17.22 2.94 5.52
C TYR A 299 16.85 1.85 6.54
N PRO A 300 17.62 1.73 7.64
CA PRO A 300 17.27 0.82 8.71
C PRO A 300 16.01 1.28 9.42
N THR A 301 15.21 0.33 9.89
CA THR A 301 14.09 0.58 10.80
C THR A 301 14.63 0.93 12.17
N ILE A 302 14.47 2.19 12.57
CA ILE A 302 15.00 2.68 13.84
C ILE A 302 14.03 2.32 14.97
N GLN A 303 14.35 1.27 15.71
CA GLN A 303 13.59 0.86 16.88
C GLN A 303 14.12 1.55 18.14
N HIS A 304 13.22 2.12 18.93
CA HIS A 304 13.57 2.70 20.23
C HIS A 304 13.25 1.72 21.36
N GLN A 305 14.21 1.49 22.23
CA GLN A 305 14.00 0.74 23.46
C GLN A 305 14.70 1.52 24.59
N PRO A 306 14.04 1.76 25.74
CA PRO A 306 14.63 2.57 26.80
C PRO A 306 16.03 2.06 27.18
N ARG A 307 17.02 2.97 27.11
CA ARG A 307 18.44 2.69 27.46
C ARG A 307 19.15 1.68 26.55
N VAL A 308 18.60 1.34 25.38
CA VAL A 308 19.23 0.35 24.46
C VAL A 308 20.60 0.80 23.95
N GLY A 309 20.77 2.10 23.67
CA GLY A 309 22.04 2.68 23.26
C GLY A 309 23.15 2.58 24.32
N LEU A 310 22.81 2.30 25.58
CA LEU A 310 23.77 2.06 26.66
C LEU A 310 24.23 0.60 26.73
N LYS A 311 23.62 -0.31 25.97
CA LYS A 311 23.88 -1.76 26.01
C LYS A 311 24.02 -2.39 24.61
N PRO A 312 24.86 -1.85 23.71
CA PRO A 312 24.92 -2.28 22.31
C PRO A 312 25.34 -3.76 22.14
N HIS A 313 26.16 -4.28 23.04
CA HIS A 313 26.62 -5.67 23.00
C HIS A 313 25.52 -6.70 23.30
N ARG A 314 24.43 -6.29 23.98
CA ARG A 314 23.31 -7.18 24.30
C ARG A 314 22.30 -7.29 23.15
N THR A 315 22.34 -6.37 22.20
CA THR A 315 21.43 -6.33 21.05
C THR A 315 22.08 -6.75 19.75
N ALA A 316 23.41 -6.81 19.68
CA ALA A 316 24.11 -7.24 18.48
C ALA A 316 23.96 -8.75 18.23
N ILE A 317 23.67 -9.13 16.98
CA ILE A 317 23.80 -10.50 16.49
C ILE A 317 25.30 -10.84 16.41
N PRO A 318 25.71 -12.07 16.79
CA PRO A 318 27.06 -12.57 16.60
C PRO A 318 27.55 -12.39 15.15
N GLN A 319 28.82 -12.01 14.94
CA GLN A 319 29.32 -11.67 13.59
C GLN A 319 29.18 -12.82 12.58
N ASN A 320 29.34 -14.06 13.03
CA ASN A 320 29.19 -15.29 12.25
C ASN A 320 27.76 -15.58 11.80
N GLU A 321 26.76 -14.99 12.46
CA GLU A 321 25.34 -15.16 12.15
C GLU A 321 24.75 -13.98 11.37
N ARG A 322 25.55 -12.92 11.17
CA ARG A 322 25.11 -11.75 10.41
C ARG A 322 24.96 -12.09 8.94
N PRO A 323 23.83 -11.74 8.31
CA PRO A 323 23.66 -12.00 6.90
C PRO A 323 24.54 -11.04 6.08
N SER A 324 25.32 -11.57 5.14
CA SER A 324 26.14 -10.78 4.22
C SER A 324 25.29 -10.27 3.05
N LEU A 325 24.40 -9.32 3.34
CA LEU A 325 23.51 -8.70 2.35
C LEU A 325 24.11 -7.37 1.88
N ARG A 326 24.06 -7.12 0.58
CA ARG A 326 24.39 -5.85 -0.06
C ARG A 326 23.31 -4.80 0.18
N PHE A 327 22.05 -5.23 0.11
CA PHE A 327 20.88 -4.39 0.36
C PHE A 327 20.16 -4.89 1.62
N VAL A 328 20.72 -4.56 2.78
CA VAL A 328 20.21 -5.01 4.08
C VAL A 328 18.87 -4.35 4.40
N GLN A 329 17.85 -5.16 4.58
CA GLN A 329 16.58 -4.74 5.19
C GLN A 329 16.55 -5.14 6.66
N SER A 330 16.04 -4.28 7.54
CA SER A 330 15.96 -4.59 8.98
C SER A 330 15.07 -5.79 9.28
N ALA A 331 14.03 -6.02 8.48
CA ALA A 331 13.14 -7.18 8.58
C ALA A 331 13.86 -8.53 8.41
N SER A 332 15.00 -8.56 7.68
CA SER A 332 15.80 -9.78 7.49
C SER A 332 16.42 -10.31 8.78
N LEU A 333 16.48 -9.47 9.82
CA LEU A 333 17.01 -9.81 11.13
C LEU A 333 15.95 -10.37 12.07
N LEU A 334 14.64 -10.25 11.77
CA LEU A 334 13.57 -10.72 12.64
C LEU A 334 13.75 -12.21 13.01
N PRO A 335 13.98 -13.15 12.08
CA PRO A 335 14.15 -14.56 12.43
C PRO A 335 15.41 -14.86 13.27
N LEU A 336 16.39 -13.95 13.28
CA LEU A 336 17.67 -14.13 13.96
C LEU A 336 17.66 -13.48 15.36
N ASP A 337 17.01 -12.32 15.48
CA ASP A 337 17.08 -11.48 16.68
C ASP A 337 15.78 -11.38 17.49
N TYR A 338 14.75 -12.10 17.07
CA TYR A 338 13.43 -12.07 17.69
C TYR A 338 13.45 -12.33 19.20
N GLY A 339 12.57 -11.69 19.96
CA GLY A 339 12.15 -12.07 21.32
C GLY A 339 13.15 -11.77 22.43
N LYS A 340 14.19 -10.95 22.20
CA LYS A 340 15.24 -10.66 23.21
C LYS A 340 14.73 -9.95 24.46
N PHE A 341 13.65 -9.19 24.35
CA PHE A 341 13.09 -8.39 25.44
C PHE A 341 11.79 -8.98 26.01
N LEU A 342 11.34 -10.11 25.47
CA LEU A 342 10.13 -10.79 25.88
C LEU A 342 10.39 -11.75 27.04
N ASP A 343 9.36 -11.98 27.85
CA ASP A 343 9.39 -12.94 28.95
C ASP A 343 9.15 -14.37 28.43
N PRO A 344 10.13 -15.29 28.53
CA PRO A 344 10.00 -16.65 27.98
C PRO A 344 8.83 -17.44 28.55
N VAL A 345 8.49 -17.22 29.83
CA VAL A 345 7.38 -17.95 30.48
C VAL A 345 6.05 -17.47 29.93
N LEU A 346 5.88 -16.14 29.81
CA LEU A 346 4.66 -15.58 29.25
C LEU A 346 4.53 -15.91 27.76
N MET A 347 5.62 -15.85 27.00
CA MET A 347 5.65 -16.30 25.60
C MET A 347 5.16 -17.74 25.50
N ALA A 348 5.67 -18.68 26.29
CA ALA A 348 5.24 -20.07 26.22
C ALA A 348 3.72 -20.23 26.42
N SER A 349 3.11 -19.38 27.25
CA SER A 349 1.69 -19.45 27.61
C SER A 349 0.73 -18.64 26.71
N ASP A 350 1.18 -17.57 26.06
CA ASP A 350 0.34 -16.65 25.29
C ASP A 350 1.00 -16.30 23.94
N PRO A 351 0.49 -16.84 22.81
CA PRO A 351 1.02 -16.58 21.48
C PRO A 351 0.91 -15.11 21.07
N PHE A 352 -0.14 -14.40 21.48
CA PHE A 352 -0.30 -12.99 21.12
C PHE A 352 0.80 -12.13 21.73
N TYR A 353 1.12 -12.37 23.00
CA TYR A 353 2.28 -11.75 23.65
C TYR A 353 3.59 -12.13 22.96
N ALA A 354 3.75 -13.40 22.53
CA ALA A 354 4.92 -13.80 21.77
C ALA A 354 5.04 -13.00 20.46
N MET A 355 3.95 -12.68 19.77
CA MET A 355 4.01 -11.86 18.55
C MET A 355 4.35 -10.37 18.79
N ASN A 356 4.44 -9.91 20.04
CA ASN A 356 4.60 -8.49 20.38
C ASN A 356 5.77 -7.82 19.64
N ASP A 357 6.93 -8.45 19.56
CA ASP A 357 8.12 -7.89 18.89
C ASP A 357 7.88 -7.67 17.38
N LEU A 358 7.04 -8.49 16.74
CA LEU A 358 6.68 -8.32 15.32
C LEU A 358 5.79 -7.11 15.11
N PHE A 359 4.77 -6.93 15.97
CA PHE A 359 3.93 -5.73 15.97
C PHE A 359 4.76 -4.47 16.27
N GLN A 360 5.69 -4.52 17.23
CA GLN A 360 6.56 -3.39 17.53
C GLN A 360 7.45 -3.03 16.35
N PHE A 361 8.07 -4.01 15.69
CA PHE A 361 8.87 -3.77 14.49
C PHE A 361 8.07 -3.04 13.40
N VAL A 362 6.86 -3.53 13.13
CA VAL A 362 5.95 -2.93 12.13
C VAL A 362 5.54 -1.52 12.54
N ALA A 363 5.22 -1.28 13.82
CA ALA A 363 4.90 0.04 14.34
C ALA A 363 6.06 1.03 14.18
N TYR A 364 7.30 0.60 14.41
CA TYR A 364 8.49 1.43 14.19
C TYR A 364 8.75 1.72 12.70
N ALA A 365 8.53 0.74 11.83
CA ALA A 365 8.61 0.97 10.39
C ALA A 365 7.55 2.00 9.94
N GLU A 366 6.33 1.87 10.44
CA GLU A 366 5.22 2.77 10.13
C GLU A 366 5.44 4.19 10.66
N VAL A 367 5.88 4.35 11.92
CA VAL A 367 6.12 5.70 12.46
C VAL A 367 7.22 6.43 11.69
N GLN A 368 8.27 5.72 11.28
CA GLN A 368 9.37 6.27 10.50
C GLN A 368 8.90 6.69 9.11
N PHE A 369 8.06 5.88 8.48
CA PHE A 369 7.40 6.22 7.22
C PHE A 369 6.52 7.47 7.35
N LEU A 370 5.64 7.53 8.35
CA LEU A 370 4.77 8.68 8.59
C LEU A 370 5.58 9.97 8.85
N ASN A 371 6.72 9.87 9.55
CA ASN A 371 7.60 11.02 9.75
C ASN A 371 8.21 11.55 8.44
N MET A 372 8.65 10.64 7.55
CA MET A 372 9.16 11.02 6.22
C MET A 372 8.05 11.69 5.40
N MET A 373 6.87 11.06 5.33
CA MET A 373 5.75 11.59 4.55
C MET A 373 5.21 12.91 5.11
N GLU A 374 5.22 13.09 6.43
CA GLU A 374 4.85 14.36 7.05
C GLU A 374 5.78 15.50 6.58
N ALA A 375 7.08 15.24 6.45
CA ALA A 375 8.03 16.20 5.89
C ALA A 375 7.73 16.49 4.42
N THR A 376 7.48 15.46 3.60
CA THR A 376 7.10 15.60 2.19
C THR A 376 5.82 16.43 2.01
N VAL A 377 4.77 16.12 2.77
CA VAL A 377 3.50 16.87 2.72
C VAL A 377 3.66 18.29 3.24
N ALA A 378 4.53 18.52 4.23
CA ALA A 378 4.79 19.86 4.73
C ALA A 378 5.44 20.77 3.67
N GLU A 379 6.31 20.22 2.83
CA GLU A 379 6.89 20.95 1.69
C GLU A 379 5.82 21.31 0.64
N GLU A 380 4.91 20.39 0.33
CA GLU A 380 3.86 20.61 -0.66
C GLU A 380 2.75 21.55 -0.18
N THR A 381 2.45 21.55 1.13
CA THR A 381 1.43 22.41 1.75
C THR A 381 1.97 23.75 2.25
N GLY A 382 3.28 24.01 2.08
CA GLY A 382 3.92 25.24 2.54
C GLY A 382 3.49 26.49 1.75
N TYR A 383 3.56 27.66 2.39
CA TYR A 383 3.16 28.95 1.77
C TYR A 383 3.93 29.27 0.47
N LEU A 384 5.23 28.98 0.44
CA LEU A 384 6.09 29.20 -0.74
C LEU A 384 5.80 28.22 -1.88
N SER A 385 5.06 27.15 -1.60
CA SER A 385 4.76 26.11 -2.58
C SER A 385 3.67 26.57 -3.54
N LEU A 386 2.74 27.45 -3.15
CA LEU A 386 1.51 27.77 -3.87
C LEU A 386 1.65 28.08 -5.38
N THR A 387 2.82 28.40 -5.90
CA THR A 387 3.08 28.67 -7.32
C THR A 387 3.27 27.43 -8.20
N LYS A 388 3.43 26.22 -7.64
CA LYS A 388 3.67 25.01 -8.46
C LYS A 388 2.36 24.35 -8.88
N GLU A 389 2.16 24.17 -10.19
CA GLU A 389 1.00 23.44 -10.73
C GLU A 389 1.03 21.94 -10.38
N SER A 390 2.20 21.39 -10.05
CA SER A 390 2.42 19.98 -9.72
C SER A 390 1.96 19.53 -8.33
N GLN A 391 1.56 20.46 -7.46
CA GLN A 391 1.17 20.14 -6.09
C GLN A 391 -0.03 19.24 -5.98
N LEU A 392 -1.02 19.42 -6.87
CA LEU A 392 -2.25 18.67 -6.79
C LEU A 392 -2.00 17.16 -6.99
N THR A 393 -1.14 16.78 -7.95
CA THR A 393 -0.82 15.37 -8.20
C THR A 393 0.00 14.76 -7.06
N ASN A 394 0.92 15.50 -6.46
CA ASN A 394 1.69 15.03 -5.29
C ASN A 394 0.81 14.85 -4.05
N LEU A 395 -0.13 15.76 -3.80
CA LEU A 395 -1.08 15.65 -2.69
C LEU A 395 -2.09 14.52 -2.90
N LEU A 396 -2.60 14.34 -4.13
CA LEU A 396 -3.45 13.21 -4.49
C LEU A 396 -2.74 11.87 -4.25
N HIS A 397 -1.51 11.76 -4.76
CA HIS A 397 -0.69 10.55 -4.56
C HIS A 397 -0.46 10.26 -3.07
N SER A 398 -0.07 11.28 -2.29
CA SER A 398 0.17 11.13 -0.85
C SER A 398 -1.11 10.77 -0.10
N HIS A 399 -2.25 11.37 -0.47
CA HIS A 399 -3.56 11.05 0.10
C HIS A 399 -3.92 9.57 -0.09
N ASP A 400 -3.81 9.06 -1.31
CA ASP A 400 -4.14 7.66 -1.62
C ASP A 400 -3.26 6.68 -0.82
N VAL A 401 -1.98 7.03 -0.65
CA VAL A 401 -1.06 6.28 0.21
C VAL A 401 -1.54 6.30 1.67
N PHE A 402 -1.86 7.46 2.25
CA PHE A 402 -2.35 7.52 3.63
C PHE A 402 -3.66 6.78 3.86
N GLU A 403 -4.61 6.81 2.91
CA GLU A 403 -5.85 6.05 3.01
C GLU A 403 -5.60 4.53 3.04
N ALA A 404 -4.68 4.04 2.20
CA ALA A 404 -4.27 2.64 2.21
C ALA A 404 -3.63 2.25 3.56
N HIS A 405 -2.75 3.08 4.09
CA HIS A 405 -2.12 2.88 5.39
C HIS A 405 -3.14 2.92 6.54
N ALA A 406 -4.02 3.91 6.58
CA ALA A 406 -5.07 4.05 7.60
C ALA A 406 -6.00 2.84 7.61
N LYS A 407 -6.39 2.33 6.44
CA LYS A 407 -7.20 1.10 6.32
C LYS A 407 -6.52 -0.09 6.98
N ARG A 408 -5.23 -0.31 6.72
CA ARG A 408 -4.45 -1.41 7.33
C ARG A 408 -4.27 -1.23 8.83
N LEU A 409 -4.01 0.00 9.28
CA LEU A 409 -3.88 0.32 10.70
C LEU A 409 -5.18 0.06 11.46
N ARG A 410 -6.35 0.39 10.89
CA ARG A 410 -7.65 0.04 11.49
C ARG A 410 -7.80 -1.47 11.69
N GLN A 411 -7.44 -2.26 10.69
CA GLN A 411 -7.48 -3.72 10.78
C GLN A 411 -6.55 -4.24 11.89
N ASN A 412 -5.31 -3.73 11.95
CA ASN A 412 -4.36 -4.11 12.99
C ASN A 412 -4.83 -3.71 14.40
N VAL A 413 -5.44 -2.54 14.56
CA VAL A 413 -6.07 -2.10 15.83
C VAL A 413 -7.15 -3.09 16.25
N GLU A 414 -8.03 -3.52 15.35
CA GLU A 414 -9.05 -4.53 15.64
C GLU A 414 -8.41 -5.87 16.07
N THR A 415 -7.41 -6.36 15.32
CA THR A 415 -6.69 -7.58 15.67
C THR A 415 -6.05 -7.51 17.07
N ILE A 416 -5.43 -6.38 17.40
CA ILE A 416 -4.82 -6.16 18.71
C ILE A 416 -5.89 -6.11 19.81
N ARG A 417 -7.04 -5.49 19.56
CA ARG A 417 -8.18 -5.47 20.51
C ARG A 417 -8.68 -6.88 20.82
N PHE A 418 -8.81 -7.75 19.82
CA PHE A 418 -9.23 -9.15 20.01
C PHE A 418 -8.15 -10.05 20.59
N ARG A 419 -6.89 -9.59 20.59
CA ARG A 419 -5.72 -10.32 21.08
C ARG A 419 -5.46 -11.60 20.27
N GLY A 420 -5.63 -11.50 18.95
CA GLY A 420 -5.60 -12.64 18.03
C GLY A 420 -6.93 -13.40 18.00
N GLY A 421 -6.87 -14.68 17.62
CA GLY A 421 -8.05 -15.53 17.46
C GLY A 421 -8.72 -15.88 18.80
N PRO A 422 -10.04 -16.17 18.81
CA PRO A 422 -10.76 -16.59 20.01
C PRO A 422 -10.16 -17.88 20.61
N ASP A 423 -9.67 -18.77 19.75
CA ASP A 423 -9.10 -20.07 20.13
C ASP A 423 -7.60 -20.01 20.44
N TRP A 424 -6.98 -18.83 20.48
CA TRP A 424 -5.57 -18.75 20.86
C TRP A 424 -5.41 -19.09 22.35
N PRO A 425 -4.38 -19.88 22.73
CA PRO A 425 -4.05 -20.09 24.14
C PRO A 425 -3.87 -18.77 24.88
N ARG A 426 -4.31 -18.74 26.15
CA ARG A 426 -4.21 -17.56 27.01
C ARG A 426 -3.64 -17.98 28.36
N THR A 427 -2.84 -17.12 28.95
CA THR A 427 -2.33 -17.36 30.30
C THR A 427 -3.47 -17.29 31.33
N THR A 428 -3.46 -18.22 32.29
CA THR A 428 -4.41 -18.26 33.41
C THR A 428 -3.80 -17.71 34.70
N ASP A 429 -2.49 -17.47 34.73
CA ASP A 429 -1.79 -16.90 35.87
C ASP A 429 -2.07 -15.39 35.95
N ALA A 430 -2.57 -14.93 37.12
CA ALA A 430 -2.93 -13.54 37.34
C ALA A 430 -1.76 -12.55 37.15
N ALA A 431 -0.54 -12.92 37.55
CA ALA A 431 0.63 -12.04 37.42
C ALA A 431 1.07 -11.91 35.95
N LEU A 432 1.10 -13.03 35.23
CA LEU A 432 1.42 -13.06 33.81
C LEU A 432 0.32 -12.38 32.98
N TYR A 433 -0.94 -12.53 33.38
CA TYR A 433 -2.08 -11.87 32.76
C TYR A 433 -1.95 -10.34 32.79
N GLN A 434 -1.58 -9.76 33.94
CA GLN A 434 -1.37 -8.31 34.04
C GLN A 434 -0.26 -7.82 33.10
N LYS A 435 0.86 -8.55 33.02
CA LYS A 435 1.97 -8.21 32.12
C LYS A 435 1.56 -8.31 30.65
N ARG A 436 0.78 -9.31 30.31
CA ARG A 436 0.21 -9.52 28.98
C ARG A 436 -0.74 -8.39 28.58
N GLU A 437 -1.67 -8.01 29.46
CA GLU A 437 -2.57 -6.88 29.20
C GLU A 437 -1.82 -5.57 29.05
N ALA A 438 -0.84 -5.29 29.91
CA ALA A 438 -0.04 -4.07 29.79
C ALA A 438 0.71 -3.99 28.45
N ALA A 439 1.26 -5.11 27.96
CA ALA A 439 1.91 -5.16 26.65
C ALA A 439 0.91 -4.93 25.50
N ALA A 440 -0.26 -5.59 25.57
CA ALA A 440 -1.30 -5.43 24.55
C ALA A 440 -1.91 -4.02 24.53
N GLU A 441 -2.11 -3.40 25.68
CA GLU A 441 -2.56 -2.00 25.79
C GLU A 441 -1.52 -1.01 25.26
N SER A 442 -0.23 -1.28 25.48
CA SER A 442 0.85 -0.47 24.89
C SER A 442 0.81 -0.55 23.37
N LEU A 443 0.74 -1.75 22.80
CA LEU A 443 0.61 -1.94 21.35
C LEU A 443 -0.65 -1.25 20.81
N LEU A 444 -1.79 -1.40 21.50
CA LEU A 444 -3.03 -0.78 21.06
C LEU A 444 -2.90 0.75 21.01
N ARG A 445 -2.32 1.35 22.05
CA ARG A 445 -2.07 2.80 22.10
C ARG A 445 -1.17 3.26 20.96
N ASP A 446 -0.11 2.52 20.67
CA ASP A 446 0.83 2.85 19.60
C ASP A 446 0.13 2.80 18.23
N TYR A 447 -0.63 1.73 17.95
CA TYR A 447 -1.36 1.59 16.68
C TYR A 447 -2.53 2.58 16.52
N GLU A 448 -3.24 2.90 17.61
CA GLU A 448 -4.26 3.96 17.59
C GLU A 448 -3.64 5.34 17.33
N HIS A 449 -2.46 5.61 17.88
CA HIS A 449 -1.70 6.82 17.60
C HIS A 449 -1.26 6.88 16.13
N LEU A 450 -0.71 5.79 15.58
CA LEU A 450 -0.32 5.70 14.17
C LEU A 450 -1.53 5.90 13.24
N LEU A 451 -2.66 5.26 13.54
CA LEU A 451 -3.90 5.43 12.79
C LEU A 451 -4.35 6.90 12.78
N SER A 452 -4.40 7.53 13.95
CA SER A 452 -4.79 8.93 14.08
C SER A 452 -3.86 9.87 13.29
N ARG A 453 -2.55 9.58 13.28
CA ARG A 453 -1.58 10.36 12.49
C ARG A 453 -1.79 10.17 10.98
N ALA A 454 -1.99 8.94 10.52
CA ALA A 454 -2.26 8.66 9.11
C ALA A 454 -3.55 9.37 8.62
N GLU A 455 -4.63 9.31 9.42
CA GLU A 455 -5.89 10.00 9.10
C GLU A 455 -5.72 11.53 9.12
N ALA A 456 -4.98 12.08 10.08
CA ALA A 456 -4.70 13.51 10.13
C ALA A 456 -3.90 13.99 8.92
N LEU A 457 -2.91 13.21 8.46
CA LEU A 457 -2.13 13.50 7.25
C LEU A 457 -2.98 13.37 5.98
N SER A 458 -3.86 12.37 5.88
CA SER A 458 -4.85 12.25 4.81
C SER A 458 -5.73 13.50 4.72
N VAL A 459 -6.31 13.93 5.85
CA VAL A 459 -7.12 15.16 5.94
C VAL A 459 -6.31 16.41 5.56
N ARG A 460 -5.03 16.48 5.94
CA ARG A 460 -4.15 17.59 5.56
C ARG A 460 -3.94 17.64 4.04
N CYS A 461 -3.70 16.50 3.39
CA CYS A 461 -3.62 16.42 1.94
C CYS A 461 -4.91 16.90 1.28
N GLN A 462 -6.08 16.42 1.75
CA GLN A 462 -7.38 16.84 1.23
C GLN A 462 -7.57 18.35 1.29
N ARG A 463 -7.29 18.97 2.44
CA ARG A 463 -7.37 20.43 2.60
C ARG A 463 -6.40 21.16 1.66
N GLY A 464 -5.20 20.63 1.48
CA GLY A 464 -4.22 21.17 0.53
C GLY A 464 -4.74 21.13 -0.91
N MET A 465 -5.38 20.03 -1.32
CA MET A 465 -6.00 19.88 -2.63
C MET A 465 -7.14 20.89 -2.84
N ASP A 466 -8.01 21.07 -1.84
CA ASP A 466 -9.12 22.03 -1.92
C ASP A 466 -8.61 23.47 -2.09
N VAL A 467 -7.54 23.85 -1.37
CA VAL A 467 -6.90 25.16 -1.52
C VAL A 467 -6.35 25.34 -2.94
N MET A 468 -5.71 24.31 -3.51
CA MET A 468 -5.16 24.36 -4.86
C MET A 468 -6.23 24.46 -5.94
N ILE A 469 -7.32 23.68 -5.82
CA ILE A 469 -8.45 23.74 -6.76
C ILE A 469 -9.09 25.12 -6.73
N ASN A 470 -9.38 25.65 -5.54
CA ASN A 470 -9.95 26.99 -5.40
C ASN A 470 -9.03 28.06 -6.00
N LYS A 471 -7.71 27.95 -5.82
CA LYS A 471 -6.74 28.85 -6.46
C LYS A 471 -6.75 28.74 -7.98
N SER A 472 -6.83 27.53 -8.54
CA SER A 472 -6.91 27.31 -9.98
C SER A 472 -8.16 27.98 -10.57
N ILE A 473 -9.31 27.78 -9.95
CA ILE A 473 -10.58 28.40 -10.36
C ILE A 473 -10.48 29.93 -10.32
N LEU A 474 -9.89 30.49 -9.26
CA LEU A 474 -9.67 31.94 -9.15
C LEU A 474 -8.73 32.48 -10.24
N THR A 475 -7.67 31.73 -10.56
CA THR A 475 -6.69 32.12 -11.57
C THR A 475 -7.30 32.08 -12.98
N GLU A 476 -8.04 31.02 -13.29
CA GLU A 476 -8.78 30.88 -14.54
C GLU A 476 -9.85 31.97 -14.68
N SER A 477 -10.60 32.26 -13.61
CA SER A 477 -11.58 33.34 -13.58
C SER A 477 -10.94 34.70 -13.86
N LYS A 478 -9.80 35.00 -13.24
CA LYS A 478 -9.05 36.23 -13.52
C LYS A 478 -8.60 36.30 -14.98
N LYS A 479 -8.07 35.20 -15.52
CA LYS A 479 -7.66 35.13 -16.93
C LYS A 479 -8.84 35.35 -17.88
N ALA A 480 -10.01 34.77 -17.59
CA ALA A 480 -11.22 34.99 -18.38
C ALA A 480 -11.71 36.44 -18.32
N ILE A 481 -11.60 37.09 -17.15
CA ILE A 481 -11.90 38.52 -16.98
C ILE A 481 -10.93 39.35 -17.83
N ASP A 482 -9.63 39.07 -17.76
CA ASP A 482 -8.61 39.80 -18.53
C ASP A 482 -8.83 39.63 -20.04
N GLN A 483 -9.13 38.40 -20.49
CA GLN A 483 -9.51 38.13 -21.88
C GLN A 483 -10.78 38.89 -22.30
N ALA A 484 -11.81 38.92 -21.46
CA ALA A 484 -13.02 39.68 -21.73
C ALA A 484 -12.74 41.20 -21.85
N GLN A 485 -11.81 41.73 -21.05
CA GLN A 485 -11.37 43.12 -21.16
C GLN A 485 -10.61 43.38 -22.48
N GLU A 486 -9.74 42.47 -22.90
CA GLU A 486 -9.05 42.57 -24.20
C GLU A 486 -10.02 42.53 -25.38
N VAL A 487 -10.99 41.61 -25.35
CA VAL A 487 -12.06 41.54 -26.36
C VAL A 487 -12.88 42.84 -26.37
N THR A 488 -13.17 43.41 -25.20
CA THR A 488 -13.89 44.68 -25.08
C THR A 488 -13.10 45.84 -25.72
N LYS A 489 -11.78 45.90 -25.49
CA LYS A 489 -10.89 46.91 -26.11
C LYS A 489 -10.87 46.76 -27.63
N LEU A 490 -10.74 45.53 -28.14
CA LEU A 490 -10.74 45.25 -29.57
C LEU A 490 -12.08 45.64 -30.22
N THR A 491 -13.18 45.26 -29.58
CA THR A 491 -14.54 45.55 -30.05
C THR A 491 -14.76 47.07 -30.11
N ARG A 492 -14.36 47.80 -29.06
CA ARG A 492 -14.41 49.27 -29.05
C ARG A 492 -13.63 49.90 -30.20
N LEU A 493 -12.45 49.37 -30.53
CA LEU A 493 -11.65 49.85 -31.66
C LEU A 493 -12.33 49.56 -33.01
N ALA A 494 -12.91 48.37 -33.17
CA ALA A 494 -13.64 47.97 -34.38
C ALA A 494 -14.86 48.87 -34.64
N PHE A 495 -15.62 49.22 -33.59
CA PHE A 495 -16.75 50.16 -33.68
C PHE A 495 -16.34 51.57 -34.15
N ILE A 496 -15.07 51.97 -33.97
CA ILE A 496 -14.55 53.25 -34.47
C ILE A 496 -14.06 53.10 -35.92
N TYR A 497 -13.30 52.03 -36.21
CA TYR A 497 -12.60 51.89 -37.48
C TYR A 497 -13.48 51.42 -38.64
N ILE A 498 -14.43 50.52 -38.39
CA ILE A 498 -15.29 49.95 -39.44
C ILE A 498 -16.14 51.03 -40.14
N PRO A 499 -16.89 51.90 -39.42
CA PRO A 499 -17.73 52.91 -40.05
C PRO A 499 -16.90 54.00 -40.75
N LEU A 500 -15.76 54.38 -40.15
CA LEU A 500 -14.84 55.34 -40.74
C LEU A 500 -14.22 54.79 -42.04
N SER A 501 -13.77 53.53 -42.03
CA SER A 501 -13.22 52.87 -43.22
C SER A 501 -14.26 52.77 -44.34
N PHE A 502 -15.50 52.42 -44.00
CA PHE A 502 -16.60 52.33 -44.96
C PHE A 502 -16.89 53.67 -45.64
N THR A 503 -17.02 54.75 -44.86
CA THR A 503 -17.22 56.09 -45.41
C THR A 503 -16.03 56.52 -46.27
N THR A 504 -14.79 56.33 -45.81
CA THR A 504 -13.61 56.64 -46.64
C THR A 504 -13.59 55.84 -47.94
N SER A 505 -14.03 54.58 -47.94
CA SER A 505 -14.09 53.77 -49.15
C SER A 505 -15.14 54.30 -50.13
N ILE A 506 -16.34 54.67 -49.67
CA ILE A 506 -17.40 55.24 -50.53
C ILE A 506 -16.93 56.55 -51.18
N PHE A 507 -16.32 57.44 -50.39
CA PHE A 507 -15.83 58.73 -50.90
C PHE A 507 -14.53 58.60 -51.70
N SER A 508 -13.80 57.48 -51.57
CA SER A 508 -12.63 57.16 -52.39
C SER A 508 -12.99 56.49 -53.72
N MET A 509 -14.23 56.00 -53.89
CA MET A 509 -14.70 55.47 -55.17
C MET A 509 -15.07 56.63 -56.09
N ASN A 510 -14.41 56.74 -57.24
CA ASN A 510 -14.72 57.73 -58.28
C ASN A 510 -16.05 57.40 -58.98
N LEU A 511 -17.17 57.60 -58.29
CA LEU A 511 -18.51 57.46 -58.85
C LEU A 511 -18.82 58.73 -59.65
N LYS A 512 -18.98 58.59 -60.98
CA LYS A 512 -19.24 59.69 -61.93
C LYS A 512 -20.32 60.72 -61.49
N PRO A 513 -21.45 60.35 -60.82
CA PRO A 513 -22.44 61.33 -60.37
C PRO A 513 -22.00 62.22 -59.20
N ILE A 514 -20.92 61.86 -58.48
CA ILE A 514 -20.38 62.57 -57.31
C ILE A 514 -19.17 63.45 -57.70
N SER A 515 -18.66 63.30 -58.92
CA SER A 515 -17.43 63.94 -59.42
C SER A 515 -17.62 65.39 -59.90
N ASP A 516 -18.84 65.87 -60.13
CA ASP A 516 -19.10 67.16 -60.80
C ASP A 516 -19.28 68.36 -59.84
N GLY A 517 -19.04 68.17 -58.54
CA GLY A 517 -19.07 69.24 -57.53
C GLY A 517 -17.71 69.46 -56.85
N PRO A 518 -17.41 70.68 -56.34
CA PRO A 518 -16.15 70.95 -55.64
C PRO A 518 -16.01 69.96 -54.48
N HIS A 519 -14.94 69.18 -54.49
CA HIS A 519 -14.67 68.13 -53.50
C HIS A 519 -14.45 68.75 -52.12
N ASN A 520 -15.54 69.07 -51.44
CA ASN A 520 -15.49 69.60 -50.10
C ASN A 520 -15.18 68.43 -49.16
N PHE A 521 -13.94 68.35 -48.70
CA PHE A 521 -13.54 67.57 -47.53
C PHE A 521 -14.55 67.72 -46.37
N TRP A 522 -15.19 68.88 -46.27
CA TRP A 522 -16.30 69.17 -45.37
C TRP A 522 -17.50 68.21 -45.50
N LEU A 523 -17.88 67.81 -46.72
CA LEU A 523 -19.02 66.91 -46.95
C LEU A 523 -18.76 65.51 -46.41
N TRP A 524 -17.53 64.98 -46.59
CA TRP A 524 -17.12 63.71 -45.98
C TRP A 524 -17.23 63.77 -44.46
N LEU A 525 -16.83 64.89 -43.84
CA LEU A 525 -16.87 65.09 -42.39
C LEU A 525 -18.33 65.15 -41.87
N VAL A 526 -19.22 65.83 -42.59
CA VAL A 526 -20.66 65.93 -42.26
C VAL A 526 -21.38 64.59 -42.37
N VAL A 527 -20.98 63.70 -43.30
CA VAL A 527 -21.59 62.37 -43.46
C VAL A 527 -20.98 61.34 -42.50
N SER A 528 -19.67 61.41 -42.24
CA SER A 528 -18.96 60.42 -41.43
C SER A 528 -19.26 60.56 -39.93
N MET A 529 -19.42 61.78 -39.42
CA MET A 529 -19.67 62.03 -37.99
C MET A 529 -21.02 61.45 -37.48
N PRO A 530 -22.16 61.62 -38.18
CA PRO A 530 -23.42 60.99 -37.79
C PRO A 530 -23.37 59.46 -37.81
N ILE A 531 -22.69 58.87 -38.80
CA ILE A 531 -22.55 57.41 -38.92
C ILE A 531 -21.68 56.86 -37.78
N LEU A 532 -20.57 57.53 -37.45
CA LEU A 532 -19.73 57.19 -36.31
C LEU A 532 -20.50 57.32 -34.98
N LEU A 533 -21.27 58.39 -34.80
CA LEU A 533 -22.09 58.57 -33.59
C LEU A 533 -23.19 57.52 -33.48
N ALA A 534 -23.87 57.18 -34.58
CA ALA A 534 -24.91 56.15 -34.60
C ALA A 534 -24.36 54.75 -34.27
N THR A 535 -23.13 54.45 -34.69
CA THR A 535 -22.46 53.17 -34.43
C THR A 535 -21.81 53.10 -33.05
N LEU A 536 -21.40 54.24 -32.47
CA LEU A 536 -20.89 54.32 -31.09
C LEU A 536 -21.99 54.46 -30.03
N ALA A 537 -23.18 54.95 -30.38
CA ALA A 537 -24.28 55.13 -29.45
C ALA A 537 -24.64 53.85 -28.65
N PRO A 538 -24.71 52.65 -29.24
CA PRO A 538 -24.98 51.40 -28.50
C PRO A 538 -23.87 51.00 -27.53
N LEU A 539 -22.64 51.47 -27.75
CA LEU A 539 -21.47 51.19 -26.90
C LEU A 539 -21.42 52.13 -25.68
N ILE A 540 -21.89 53.37 -25.86
CA ILE A 540 -21.89 54.41 -24.81
C ILE A 540 -23.15 54.31 -23.94
N LEU A 541 -24.29 53.94 -24.54
CA LEU A 541 -25.53 53.68 -23.84
C LEU A 541 -25.52 52.24 -23.34
N ASP A 542 -25.13 52.04 -22.08
CA ASP A 542 -25.14 50.74 -21.41
C ASP A 542 -26.48 50.00 -21.67
N ILE A 543 -26.45 48.99 -22.55
CA ILE A 543 -27.63 48.25 -23.03
C ILE A 543 -28.39 47.55 -21.87
N SER A 544 -27.75 47.45 -20.70
CA SER A 544 -28.34 46.93 -19.46
C SER A 544 -29.30 47.93 -18.78
N ALA A 545 -29.13 49.24 -18.99
CA ALA A 545 -30.00 50.30 -18.47
C ALA A 545 -31.27 50.51 -19.30
N ILE A 546 -31.40 49.85 -20.46
CA ILE A 546 -32.58 49.92 -21.30
C ILE A 546 -33.70 49.10 -20.63
N PRO A 547 -34.80 49.73 -20.16
CA PRO A 547 -35.86 49.02 -19.46
C PRO A 547 -36.46 47.92 -20.34
N ARG A 548 -36.74 46.75 -19.75
CA ARG A 548 -37.24 45.54 -20.44
C ARG A 548 -38.40 45.81 -21.42
N LYS A 549 -39.23 46.83 -21.14
CA LYS A 549 -40.35 47.26 -22.00
C LYS A 549 -39.88 47.84 -23.34
N ALA A 550 -38.76 48.57 -23.38
CA ALA A 550 -38.20 49.13 -24.61
C ALA A 550 -37.59 48.03 -25.51
N LYS A 551 -36.95 47.00 -24.93
CA LYS A 551 -36.47 45.83 -25.69
C LYS A 551 -37.61 45.06 -26.35
N VAL A 552 -38.72 44.85 -25.64
CA VAL A 552 -39.91 44.18 -26.19
C VAL A 552 -40.60 45.02 -27.26
N ALA A 553 -40.65 46.35 -27.11
CA ALA A 553 -41.21 47.25 -28.11
C ALA A 553 -40.36 47.27 -29.41
N TRP A 554 -39.03 47.23 -29.27
CA TRP A 554 -38.12 47.21 -30.42
C TRP A 554 -38.19 45.89 -31.20
N ILE A 555 -38.29 44.75 -30.50
CA ILE A 555 -38.50 43.43 -31.13
C ILE A 555 -39.88 43.35 -31.80
N LYS A 556 -40.92 43.95 -31.21
CA LYS A 556 -42.24 44.04 -31.85
C LYS A 556 -42.23 44.93 -33.09
N PHE A 557 -41.41 45.99 -33.12
CA PHE A 557 -41.26 46.86 -34.28
C PHE A 557 -40.51 46.17 -35.43
N LEU A 558 -39.51 45.34 -35.12
CA LEU A 558 -38.75 44.55 -36.11
C LEU A 558 -39.51 43.34 -36.68
N ASN A 559 -40.51 42.81 -35.97
CA ASN A 559 -41.37 41.71 -36.43
C ASN A 559 -42.68 42.20 -37.07
N LEU A 560 -42.76 43.49 -37.41
CA LEU A 560 -43.88 44.12 -38.12
C LEU A 560 -43.38 44.68 -39.47
N GLU A 561 -42.84 43.79 -40.30
CA GLU A 561 -42.85 43.89 -41.77
C GLU A 561 -43.38 42.58 -42.36
#